data_AF-A0A7X6M2M6-F1
#
_entry.id   AF-A0A7X6M2M6-F1
#
_cell.length_a   1.000
_cell.length_b   1.000
_cell.length_c   1.000
_cell.angle_alpha   90.00
_cell.angle_beta   90.00
_cell.angle_gamma   90.00
#
_symmetry.space_group_name_H-M   'P 1'
#
loop_
_entity.id
_entity.type
_entity.pdbx_description
1 polymer ?
#
loop_
_entity_poly.entity_id
_entity_poly.type
_entity_poly.pdbx_seq_one_letter_code
_entity_poly.pdbx_strand_id
1 'polypeptide(L)'
;MGTEPQFDPPYVADREVYGSYSHRDLWEQVHETLDPTALGDAAAAWRQQATMVAAAFRTFADAARVEFEAWSGQARAAAVAATEAFVDRGAAVAETCLELHRLLDADAEAAQSIRDALPEPLEYVPLADPVAEVVHGGARRMSHDIAAAAALAEARDVLTFRYNTTLAASGDRVPRFAPDSGGGRRL
;
A
#
# COMPACT_ATOMS: atom_id res chain seq x y z
N MET A 1 -16.06 -13.15 24.58
CA MET A 1 -15.27 -13.52 23.39
C MET A 1 -15.13 -12.24 22.59
N GLY A 2 -14.07 -11.47 22.84
CA GLY A 2 -13.83 -10.24 22.08
C GLY A 2 -13.28 -10.65 20.72
N THR A 3 -13.94 -10.26 19.64
CA THR A 3 -13.38 -10.34 18.30
C THR A 3 -12.11 -9.50 18.29
N GLU A 4 -10.95 -10.14 18.20
CA GLU A 4 -9.70 -9.41 17.98
C GLU A 4 -9.81 -8.65 16.65
N PRO A 5 -9.31 -7.40 16.58
CA PRO A 5 -9.37 -6.63 15.36
C PRO A 5 -8.56 -7.33 14.25
N GLN A 6 -9.20 -7.51 13.09
CA GLN A 6 -8.66 -8.17 11.89
C GLN A 6 -7.51 -7.38 11.24
N PHE A 7 -7.48 -6.07 11.47
CA PHE A 7 -6.50 -5.15 10.91
C PHE A 7 -5.67 -4.51 12.02
N ASP A 8 -4.48 -4.07 11.67
CA ASP A 8 -3.65 -3.22 12.51
C ASP A 8 -4.31 -1.85 12.76
N PRO A 9 -3.89 -1.10 13.80
CA PRO A 9 -4.31 0.28 13.96
C PRO A 9 -3.97 1.13 12.72
N PRO A 10 -4.76 2.18 12.41
CA PRO A 10 -4.51 3.06 11.27
C PRO A 10 -3.07 3.56 11.22
N TYR A 11 -2.41 3.34 10.09
CA TYR A 11 -1.06 3.87 9.84
C TYR A 11 -1.06 5.32 9.35
N VAL A 12 -2.21 5.80 8.84
CA VAL A 12 -2.40 7.18 8.39
C VAL A 12 -3.47 7.84 9.27
N ALA A 13 -3.03 8.48 10.36
CA ALA A 13 -3.95 9.04 11.35
C ALA A 13 -4.65 10.33 10.87
N ASP A 14 -3.99 11.13 10.04
CA ASP A 14 -4.51 12.40 9.54
C ASP A 14 -4.57 12.38 8.01
N ARG A 15 -5.75 12.72 7.45
CA ARG A 15 -5.89 12.94 6.01
C ARG A 15 -5.28 14.29 5.66
N GLU A 16 -4.40 14.31 4.67
CA GLU A 16 -3.75 15.53 4.23
C GLU A 16 -4.77 16.54 3.68
N VAL A 17 -4.55 17.81 4.00
CA VAL A 17 -5.34 18.95 3.51
C VAL A 17 -4.49 19.74 2.51
N TYR A 18 -4.82 19.64 1.23
CA TYR A 18 -3.98 20.18 0.14
C TYR A 18 -4.19 21.68 -0.16
N GLY A 19 -5.04 22.36 0.61
CA GLY A 19 -5.49 23.73 0.32
C GLY A 19 -4.41 24.81 0.40
N SER A 20 -3.32 24.58 1.12
CA SER A 20 -2.21 25.53 1.28
C SER A 20 -1.09 25.39 0.26
N TYR A 21 -1.02 24.27 -0.47
CA TYR A 21 0.10 23.99 -1.38
C TYR A 21 -0.09 24.66 -2.74
N SER A 22 1.03 25.06 -3.35
CA SER A 22 1.07 25.45 -4.75
C SER A 22 1.05 24.21 -5.66
N HIS A 23 0.79 24.40 -6.96
CA HIS A 23 0.79 23.27 -7.90
C HIS A 23 2.17 22.62 -7.98
N ARG A 24 3.25 23.42 -7.90
CA ARG A 24 4.62 22.91 -7.90
C ARG A 24 4.90 22.05 -6.68
N ASP A 25 4.51 22.50 -5.48
CA ASP A 25 4.70 21.72 -4.25
C ASP A 25 3.97 20.38 -4.33
N LEU A 26 2.72 20.37 -4.83
CA LEU A 26 1.93 19.15 -5.00
C LEU A 26 2.56 18.20 -6.02
N TRP A 27 3.01 18.74 -7.16
CA TRP A 27 3.64 17.95 -8.21
C TRP A 27 4.94 17.31 -7.73
N GLU A 28 5.80 18.08 -7.06
CA GLU A 28 7.07 17.60 -6.48
C GLU A 28 6.79 16.55 -5.41
N GLN A 29 5.89 16.81 -4.47
CA GLN A 29 5.55 15.84 -3.42
C GLN A 29 5.09 14.51 -4.04
N VAL A 30 4.20 14.54 -5.02
CA VAL A 30 3.74 13.32 -5.70
C VAL A 30 4.87 12.64 -6.48
N HIS A 31 5.67 13.37 -7.25
CA HIS A 31 6.66 12.75 -8.14
C HIS A 31 7.95 12.31 -7.43
N GLU A 32 8.31 12.95 -6.33
CA GLU A 32 9.52 12.65 -5.55
C GLU A 32 9.27 11.65 -4.42
N THR A 33 8.08 11.67 -3.79
CA THR A 33 7.81 10.82 -2.62
C THR A 33 7.00 9.58 -2.95
N LEU A 34 6.10 9.66 -3.94
CA LEU A 34 5.25 8.53 -4.30
C LEU A 34 5.95 7.68 -5.37
N ASP A 35 6.50 6.53 -4.97
CA ASP A 35 7.19 5.61 -5.85
C ASP A 35 6.36 4.33 -6.10
N PRO A 36 5.64 4.23 -7.23
CA PRO A 36 4.90 3.03 -7.60
C PRO A 36 5.79 1.79 -7.76
N THR A 37 7.06 1.99 -8.15
CA THR A 37 8.01 0.89 -8.36
C THR A 37 8.37 0.26 -7.03
N ALA A 38 8.72 1.07 -6.03
CA ALA A 38 9.02 0.59 -4.69
C ALA A 38 7.83 -0.15 -4.05
N LEU A 39 6.60 0.32 -4.28
CA LEU A 39 5.37 -0.36 -3.83
C LEU A 39 5.21 -1.73 -4.53
N GLY A 40 5.41 -1.78 -5.85
CA GLY A 40 5.37 -3.02 -6.63
C GLY A 40 6.44 -4.03 -6.20
N ASP A 41 7.66 -3.57 -5.93
CA ASP A 41 8.76 -4.41 -5.42
C ASP A 41 8.43 -4.98 -4.03
N ALA A 42 7.87 -4.16 -3.14
CA ALA A 42 7.40 -4.61 -1.83
C ALA A 42 6.26 -5.64 -1.96
N ALA A 43 5.31 -5.42 -2.86
CA ALA A 43 4.23 -6.36 -3.15
C ALA A 43 4.79 -7.71 -3.63
N ALA A 44 5.77 -7.69 -4.53
CA ALA A 44 6.43 -8.89 -5.03
C ALA A 44 7.17 -9.66 -3.93
N ALA A 45 7.84 -8.95 -3.01
CA ALA A 45 8.50 -9.55 -1.87
C ALA A 45 7.52 -10.28 -0.94
N TRP A 46 6.36 -9.68 -0.65
CA TRP A 46 5.31 -10.33 0.16
C TRP A 46 4.74 -11.59 -0.51
N ARG A 47 4.54 -11.57 -1.83
CA ARG A 47 4.13 -12.77 -2.59
C ARG A 47 5.19 -13.87 -2.53
N GLN A 48 6.46 -13.52 -2.61
CA GLN A 48 7.56 -14.48 -2.47
C GLN A 48 7.57 -15.09 -1.07
N GLN A 49 7.42 -14.28 -0.02
CA GLN A 49 7.35 -14.76 1.36
C GLN A 49 6.18 -15.70 1.60
N ALA A 50 4.98 -15.37 1.09
CA ALA A 50 3.83 -16.28 1.14
C ALA A 50 4.15 -17.65 0.54
N THR A 51 4.81 -17.66 -0.61
CA THR A 51 5.22 -18.89 -1.31
C THR A 51 6.24 -19.69 -0.49
N MET A 52 7.23 -19.01 0.11
CA MET A 52 8.25 -19.64 0.95
C MET A 52 7.65 -20.24 2.23
N VAL A 53 6.77 -19.50 2.92
CA VAL A 53 6.09 -19.97 4.12
C VAL A 53 5.22 -21.18 3.80
N ALA A 54 4.36 -21.11 2.77
CA ALA A 54 3.51 -22.22 2.37
C ALA A 54 4.34 -23.47 2.00
N ALA A 55 5.47 -23.29 1.33
CA ALA A 55 6.38 -24.39 1.02
C ALA A 55 7.01 -25.01 2.28
N ALA A 56 7.47 -24.19 3.22
CA ALA A 56 8.08 -24.66 4.46
C ALA A 56 7.10 -25.50 5.29
N PHE A 57 5.85 -25.03 5.45
CA PHE A 57 4.83 -25.77 6.18
C PHE A 57 4.40 -27.07 5.49
N ARG A 58 4.33 -27.08 4.15
CA ARG A 58 4.09 -28.32 3.40
C ARG A 58 5.22 -29.34 3.62
N THR A 59 6.47 -28.91 3.50
CA THR A 59 7.63 -29.78 3.75
C THR A 59 7.65 -30.31 5.18
N PHE A 60 7.31 -29.48 6.16
CA PHE A 60 7.17 -29.91 7.55
C PHE A 60 6.06 -30.96 7.71
N ALA A 61 4.88 -30.72 7.14
CA ALA A 61 3.75 -31.64 7.23
C ALA A 61 4.08 -33.01 6.63
N ASP A 62 4.73 -33.01 5.46
CA ASP A 62 5.13 -34.25 4.77
C ASP A 62 6.15 -35.03 5.60
N ALA A 63 7.17 -34.36 6.13
CA ALA A 63 8.17 -34.98 6.99
C ALA A 63 7.56 -35.55 8.29
N ALA A 64 6.67 -34.79 8.94
CA ALA A 64 5.99 -35.21 10.16
C ALA A 64 5.08 -36.43 9.92
N ARG A 65 4.35 -36.45 8.79
CA ARG A 65 3.49 -37.59 8.42
C ARG A 65 4.30 -38.87 8.28
N VAL A 66 5.46 -38.82 7.60
CA VAL A 66 6.34 -39.98 7.44
C VAL A 66 6.81 -40.51 8.80
N GLU A 67 7.21 -39.63 9.72
CA GLU A 67 7.63 -40.04 11.07
C GLU A 67 6.48 -40.72 11.84
N PHE A 68 5.26 -40.20 11.71
CA PHE A 68 4.09 -40.73 12.42
C PHE A 68 3.60 -42.09 11.89
N GLU A 69 4.05 -42.54 10.71
CA GLU A 69 3.70 -43.88 10.19
C GLU A 69 4.18 -45.00 11.10
N ALA A 70 5.32 -44.81 11.77
CA ALA A 70 5.87 -45.77 12.73
C ALA A 70 5.14 -45.74 14.09
N TRP A 71 4.31 -44.73 14.34
CA TRP A 71 3.63 -44.54 15.62
C TRP A 71 2.22 -45.15 15.58
N SER A 72 1.67 -45.46 16.76
CA SER A 72 0.31 -45.98 16.88
C SER A 72 -0.39 -45.50 18.15
N GLY A 73 -1.71 -45.70 18.19
CA GLY A 73 -2.54 -45.34 19.35
C GLY A 73 -2.68 -43.84 19.57
N GLN A 74 -2.94 -43.46 20.82
CA GLN A 74 -3.26 -42.08 21.22
C GLN A 74 -2.12 -41.10 20.93
N ALA A 75 -0.87 -41.54 21.03
CA ALA A 75 0.30 -40.71 20.76
C ALA A 75 0.34 -40.23 19.29
N ARG A 76 0.08 -41.14 18.34
CA ARG A 76 -0.04 -40.78 16.92
C ARG A 76 -1.19 -39.83 16.67
N ALA A 77 -2.37 -40.10 17.23
CA ALA A 77 -3.54 -39.25 17.03
C ALA A 77 -3.30 -37.82 17.53
N ALA A 78 -2.67 -37.68 18.71
CA ALA A 78 -2.32 -36.38 19.27
C ALA A 78 -1.25 -35.65 18.41
N ALA A 79 -0.24 -36.36 17.93
CA ALA A 79 0.81 -35.79 17.10
C ALA A 79 0.28 -35.31 15.75
N VAL A 80 -0.58 -36.10 15.09
CA VAL A 80 -1.26 -35.72 13.84
C VAL A 80 -2.10 -34.46 14.04
N ALA A 81 -2.96 -34.44 15.06
CA ALA A 81 -3.82 -33.28 15.34
C ALA A 81 -3.00 -32.01 15.65
N ALA A 82 -1.91 -32.13 16.40
CA ALA A 82 -1.01 -31.00 16.70
C ALA A 82 -0.30 -30.47 15.44
N THR A 83 0.16 -31.37 14.57
CA THR A 83 0.78 -31.01 13.29
C THR A 83 -0.21 -30.33 12.35
N GLU A 84 -1.43 -30.85 12.22
CA GLU A 84 -2.50 -30.23 11.42
C GLU A 84 -2.80 -28.82 11.92
N ALA A 85 -3.01 -28.65 13.23
CA ALA A 85 -3.26 -27.33 13.82
C ALA A 85 -2.09 -26.34 13.63
N PHE A 86 -0.84 -26.84 13.57
CA PHE A 86 0.32 -25.99 13.29
C PHE A 86 0.42 -25.62 11.80
N VAL A 87 0.13 -26.57 10.91
CA VAL A 87 0.11 -26.33 9.46
C VAL A 87 -1.00 -25.35 9.07
N ASP A 88 -2.18 -25.46 9.68
CA ASP A 88 -3.28 -24.53 9.47
C ASP A 88 -2.91 -23.10 9.86
N ARG A 89 -2.17 -22.93 10.97
CA ARG A 89 -1.61 -21.61 11.34
C ARG A 89 -0.60 -21.10 10.32
N GLY A 90 0.26 -21.99 9.80
CA GLY A 90 1.20 -21.64 8.74
C GLY A 90 0.52 -21.19 7.45
N ALA A 91 -0.58 -21.85 7.08
CA ALA A 91 -1.42 -21.46 5.95
C ALA A 91 -2.04 -20.07 6.19
N ALA A 92 -2.54 -19.79 7.39
CA ALA A 92 -3.07 -18.46 7.72
C ALA A 92 -2.01 -17.35 7.58
N VAL A 93 -0.76 -17.60 7.99
CA VAL A 93 0.36 -16.63 7.79
C VAL A 93 0.62 -16.39 6.31
N ALA A 94 0.65 -17.45 5.49
CA ALA A 94 0.86 -17.32 4.05
C ALA A 94 -0.29 -16.52 3.39
N GLU A 95 -1.53 -16.72 3.82
CA GLU A 95 -2.67 -15.94 3.34
C GLU A 95 -2.58 -14.46 3.74
N THR A 96 -2.19 -14.14 4.98
CA THR A 96 -1.95 -12.73 5.39
C THR A 96 -0.88 -12.06 4.53
N CYS A 97 0.21 -12.77 4.21
CA CYS A 97 1.22 -12.27 3.27
C CYS A 97 0.65 -12.00 1.86
N LEU A 98 -0.28 -12.85 1.38
CA LEU A 98 -0.96 -12.63 0.10
C LEU A 98 -1.93 -11.46 0.14
N GLU A 99 -2.62 -11.25 1.26
CA GLU A 99 -3.45 -10.07 1.47
C GLU A 99 -2.62 -8.77 1.44
N LEU A 100 -1.46 -8.75 2.12
CA LEU A 100 -0.51 -7.63 2.05
C LEU A 100 -0.01 -7.38 0.64
N HIS A 101 0.34 -8.44 -0.10
CA HIS A 101 0.71 -8.33 -1.50
C HIS A 101 -0.38 -7.64 -2.33
N ARG A 102 -1.63 -8.09 -2.25
CA ARG A 102 -2.75 -7.51 -3.01
C ARG A 102 -3.00 -6.04 -2.65
N LEU A 103 -2.84 -5.69 -1.38
CA LEU A 103 -2.98 -4.31 -0.90
C LEU A 103 -1.92 -3.40 -1.53
N LEU A 104 -0.64 -3.80 -1.46
CA LEU A 104 0.47 -3.03 -2.01
C LEU A 104 0.47 -2.95 -3.53
N ASP A 105 0.01 -4.00 -4.21
CA ASP A 105 -0.15 -4.03 -5.67
C ASP A 105 -1.21 -3.02 -6.12
N ALA A 106 -2.36 -2.98 -5.44
CA ALA A 106 -3.39 -1.98 -5.69
C ALA A 106 -2.91 -0.55 -5.36
N ASP A 107 -2.11 -0.39 -4.31
CA ASP A 107 -1.50 0.89 -3.96
C ASP A 107 -0.49 1.35 -5.01
N ALA A 108 0.28 0.44 -5.62
CA ALA A 108 1.18 0.76 -6.73
C ALA A 108 0.40 1.27 -7.95
N GLU A 109 -0.71 0.62 -8.32
CA GLU A 109 -1.58 1.07 -9.41
C GLU A 109 -2.20 2.44 -9.11
N ALA A 110 -2.72 2.64 -7.89
CA ALA A 110 -3.28 3.91 -7.46
C ALA A 110 -2.22 5.03 -7.49
N ALA A 111 -1.02 4.74 -7.03
CA ALA A 111 0.10 5.65 -7.03
C ALA A 111 0.48 6.10 -8.45
N GLN A 112 0.59 5.16 -9.39
CA GLN A 112 0.84 5.49 -10.79
C GLN A 112 -0.30 6.33 -11.38
N SER A 113 -1.55 5.97 -11.10
CA SER A 113 -2.72 6.73 -11.58
C SER A 113 -2.77 8.16 -11.05
N ILE A 114 -2.31 8.40 -9.82
CA ILE A 114 -2.20 9.75 -9.23
C ILE A 114 -1.09 10.55 -9.91
N ARG A 115 0.09 9.94 -10.13
CA ARG A 115 1.20 10.59 -10.86
C ARG A 115 0.77 10.99 -12.26
N ASP A 116 0.13 10.09 -13.00
CA ASP A 116 -0.32 10.34 -14.37
C ASP A 116 -1.41 11.43 -14.46
N ALA A 117 -2.22 11.56 -13.41
CA ALA A 117 -3.30 12.54 -13.34
C ALA A 117 -2.83 13.94 -12.92
N LEU A 118 -1.57 14.10 -12.49
CA LEU A 118 -1.02 15.35 -12.01
C LEU A 118 0.06 15.88 -12.98
N PRO A 119 -0.32 16.67 -14.00
CA PRO A 119 0.63 17.18 -14.98
C PRO A 119 1.61 18.18 -14.35
N GLU A 120 2.74 18.42 -15.02
CA GLU A 120 3.70 19.42 -14.57
C GLU A 120 3.07 20.85 -14.55
N PRO A 121 3.36 21.67 -13.52
CA PRO A 121 2.91 23.06 -13.48
C PRO A 121 3.34 23.88 -14.69
N LEU A 122 2.43 24.70 -15.20
CA LEU A 122 2.70 25.64 -16.27
C LEU A 122 3.58 26.80 -15.78
N GLU A 123 4.58 27.17 -16.57
CA GLU A 123 5.39 28.36 -16.34
C GLU A 123 5.08 29.43 -17.39
N TYR A 124 4.95 30.68 -16.94
CA TYR A 124 4.74 31.79 -17.85
C TYR A 124 6.02 32.11 -18.61
N VAL A 125 5.97 32.00 -19.94
CA VAL A 125 7.06 32.41 -20.83
C VAL A 125 6.73 33.76 -21.48
N PRO A 126 7.45 34.84 -21.13
CA PRO A 126 7.29 36.15 -21.78
C PRO A 126 7.59 36.10 -23.28
N LEU A 127 7.06 37.05 -24.03
CA LEU A 127 7.45 37.27 -25.42
C LEU A 127 8.93 37.66 -25.52
N ALA A 128 9.62 37.15 -26.54
CA ALA A 128 11.02 37.47 -26.79
C ALA A 128 11.24 38.96 -27.12
N ASP A 129 10.25 39.62 -27.72
CA ASP A 129 10.24 41.06 -27.94
C ASP A 129 9.63 41.77 -26.71
N PRO A 130 10.40 42.58 -25.98
CA PRO A 130 9.91 43.32 -24.81
C PRO A 130 8.80 44.31 -25.13
N VAL A 131 8.79 44.91 -26.33
CA VAL A 131 7.73 45.86 -26.72
C VAL A 131 6.43 45.09 -26.94
N ALA A 132 6.49 43.94 -27.61
CA ALA A 132 5.34 43.05 -27.75
C ALA A 132 4.85 42.52 -26.40
N GLU A 133 5.76 42.21 -25.45
CA GLU A 133 5.38 41.82 -24.08
C GLU A 133 4.65 42.94 -23.34
N VAL A 134 5.10 44.20 -23.47
CA VAL A 134 4.40 45.33 -22.83
C VAL A 134 2.99 45.50 -23.40
N VAL A 135 2.81 45.33 -24.71
CA VAL A 135 1.52 45.54 -25.39
C VAL A 135 0.55 44.36 -25.20
N HIS A 136 1.05 43.12 -25.26
CA HIS A 136 0.22 41.91 -25.29
C HIS A 136 0.35 41.03 -24.04
N GLY A 137 1.37 41.25 -23.21
CA GLY A 137 1.69 40.42 -22.04
C GLY A 137 0.60 40.43 -20.98
N GLY A 138 -0.14 41.52 -20.82
CA GLY A 138 -1.26 41.58 -19.87
C GLY A 138 -2.34 40.53 -20.15
N ALA A 139 -2.79 40.44 -21.40
CA ALA A 139 -3.79 39.44 -21.80
C ALA A 139 -3.23 38.01 -21.74
N ARG A 140 -1.97 37.81 -22.14
CA ARG A 140 -1.29 36.51 -22.06
C ARG A 140 -1.13 36.03 -20.63
N ARG A 141 -0.72 36.91 -19.72
CA ARG A 141 -0.55 36.62 -18.29
C ARG A 141 -1.89 36.27 -17.65
N MET A 142 -2.95 37.04 -17.95
CA MET A 142 -4.29 36.70 -17.47
C MET A 142 -4.74 35.31 -17.92
N SER A 143 -4.58 34.97 -19.20
CA SER A 143 -4.92 33.63 -19.72
C SER A 143 -4.09 32.53 -19.05
N HIS A 144 -2.79 32.77 -18.84
CA HIS A 144 -1.92 31.87 -18.11
C HIS A 144 -2.41 31.66 -16.67
N ASP A 145 -2.71 32.74 -15.95
CA ASP A 145 -3.11 32.68 -14.54
C ASP A 145 -4.44 31.93 -14.36
N ILE A 146 -5.39 32.09 -15.31
CA ILE A 146 -6.63 31.31 -15.35
C ILE A 146 -6.34 29.81 -15.54
N ALA A 147 -5.48 29.47 -16.51
CA ALA A 147 -5.12 28.07 -16.78
C ALA A 147 -4.37 27.43 -15.59
N ALA A 148 -3.43 28.16 -14.98
CA ALA A 148 -2.68 27.71 -13.81
C ALA A 148 -3.60 27.52 -12.60
N ALA A 149 -4.57 28.42 -12.37
CA ALA A 149 -5.55 28.27 -11.30
C ALA A 149 -6.47 27.06 -11.51
N ALA A 150 -6.90 26.80 -12.75
CA ALA A 150 -7.70 25.63 -13.09
C ALA A 150 -6.92 24.32 -12.85
N ALA A 151 -5.66 24.26 -13.30
CA ALA A 151 -4.79 23.10 -13.08
C ALA A 151 -4.53 22.84 -11.59
N LEU A 152 -4.33 23.89 -10.78
CA LEU A 152 -4.18 23.75 -9.33
C LEU A 152 -5.46 23.21 -8.66
N ALA A 153 -6.64 23.66 -9.10
CA ALA A 153 -7.90 23.14 -8.58
C ALA A 153 -8.05 21.64 -8.91
N GLU A 154 -7.76 21.24 -10.14
CA GLU A 154 -7.78 19.84 -10.56
C GLU A 154 -6.76 18.98 -9.79
N ALA A 155 -5.53 19.47 -9.60
CA ALA A 155 -4.51 18.82 -8.79
C ALA A 155 -5.01 18.53 -7.35
N ARG A 156 -5.64 19.52 -6.72
CA ARG A 156 -6.21 19.38 -5.37
C ARG A 156 -7.36 18.38 -5.34
N ASP A 157 -8.19 18.34 -6.37
CA ASP A 157 -9.26 17.35 -6.48
C ASP A 157 -8.71 15.93 -6.66
N VAL A 158 -7.68 15.76 -7.51
CA VAL A 158 -6.99 14.47 -7.69
C VAL A 158 -6.47 13.97 -6.34
N LEU A 159 -5.78 14.81 -5.57
CA LEU A 159 -5.23 14.38 -4.27
C LEU A 159 -6.32 14.19 -3.22
N THR A 160 -7.30 15.08 -3.16
CA THR A 160 -8.38 14.97 -2.17
C THR A 160 -9.25 13.75 -2.41
N PHE A 161 -9.54 13.40 -3.67
CA PHE A 161 -10.48 12.33 -3.98
C PHE A 161 -9.81 11.02 -4.37
N ARG A 162 -8.63 11.01 -5.00
CA ARG A 162 -7.94 9.77 -5.36
C ARG A 162 -6.97 9.34 -4.28
N TYR A 163 -6.05 10.20 -3.85
CA TYR A 163 -5.05 9.83 -2.83
C TYR A 163 -5.71 9.44 -1.50
N ASN A 164 -6.58 10.29 -0.96
CA ASN A 164 -7.20 10.03 0.35
C ASN A 164 -8.14 8.81 0.37
N THR A 165 -8.70 8.40 -0.77
CA THR A 165 -9.64 7.26 -0.83
C THR A 165 -8.97 5.95 -1.23
N THR A 166 -7.73 6.01 -1.70
CA THR A 166 -6.91 4.84 -2.08
C THR A 166 -5.79 4.65 -1.06
N LEU A 167 -4.66 5.30 -1.26
CA LEU A 167 -3.43 5.14 -0.47
C LEU A 167 -3.60 5.47 1.01
N ALA A 168 -4.28 6.57 1.36
CA ALA A 168 -4.50 6.87 2.78
C ALA A 168 -5.46 5.87 3.44
N ALA A 169 -6.48 5.43 2.69
CA ALA A 169 -7.49 4.49 3.18
C ALA A 169 -6.98 3.02 3.22
N SER A 170 -5.97 2.67 2.43
CA SER A 170 -5.34 1.35 2.44
C SER A 170 -4.63 1.10 3.78
N GLY A 171 -4.08 2.15 4.39
CA GLY A 171 -3.48 2.14 5.73
C GLY A 171 -4.42 1.73 6.87
N ASP A 172 -5.74 1.76 6.67
CA ASP A 172 -6.75 1.27 7.61
C ASP A 172 -7.05 -0.23 7.45
N ARG A 173 -6.51 -0.87 6.41
CA ARG A 173 -6.83 -2.24 5.99
C ARG A 173 -5.63 -3.17 5.98
N VAL A 174 -4.57 -2.79 6.67
CA VAL A 174 -3.37 -3.62 6.82
C VAL A 174 -3.73 -4.85 7.67
N PRO A 175 -3.71 -6.07 7.11
CA PRO A 175 -4.14 -7.26 7.82
C PRO A 175 -3.16 -7.60 8.94
N ARG A 176 -3.71 -8.07 10.06
CA ARG A 176 -2.92 -8.44 11.24
C ARG A 176 -2.54 -9.91 11.20
N PHE A 177 -1.30 -10.22 11.55
CA PHE A 177 -0.91 -11.59 11.84
C PHE A 177 -1.57 -12.07 13.14
N ALA A 178 -2.22 -13.23 13.10
CA ALA A 178 -2.86 -13.80 14.28
C ALA A 178 -1.82 -13.96 15.42
N PRO A 179 -2.13 -13.56 16.67
CA PRO A 179 -1.21 -13.72 17.77
C PRO A 179 -0.98 -15.21 18.07
N ASP A 180 0.24 -15.53 18.51
CA ASP A 180 0.53 -16.84 19.09
C ASP A 180 -0.44 -17.08 20.24
N SER A 181 -1.31 -18.08 20.14
CA SER A 181 -2.17 -18.53 21.25
C SER A 181 -1.36 -19.20 22.38
N GLY A 182 -0.04 -19.02 22.38
CA GLY A 182 0.88 -19.53 23.38
C GLY A 182 0.62 -18.85 24.71
N GLY A 183 -0.26 -19.44 25.50
CA GLY A 183 -0.34 -19.23 26.94
C GLY A 183 1.00 -19.51 27.59
N GLY A 184 1.89 -18.52 27.56
CA GLY A 184 3.05 -18.43 28.42
C GLY A 184 2.54 -18.25 29.84
N ARG A 185 2.24 -19.39 30.48
CA ARG A 185 2.08 -19.46 31.93
C ARG A 185 3.42 -19.00 32.50
N ARG A 186 3.48 -17.75 32.95
CA ARG A 186 4.59 -17.24 33.76
C ARG A 186 4.71 -18.17 34.96
N LEU A 187 5.82 -18.91 35.02
CA LEU A 187 6.30 -19.54 36.24
C LEU A 187 6.95 -18.47 37.10
#